data_AF-A0A9D1ZX74-F1
#
_entry.id   AF-A0A9D1ZX74-F1
#
_cell.length_a   1.000
_cell.length_b   1.000
_cell.length_c   1.000
_cell.angle_alpha   90.00
_cell.angle_beta   90.00
_cell.angle_gamma   90.00
#
_symmetry.space_group_name_H-M   'P 1'
#
loop_
_entity.id
_entity.type
_entity.pdbx_description
1 polymer ?
#
loop_
_entity_poly.entity_id
_entity_poly.type
_entity_poly.pdbx_seq_one_letter_code
_entity_poly.pdbx_strand_id
1 'polypeptide(L)'
;MSISVKFKNRINDLVDEVINQRNLKRSALPKLMKVDYSSLTNALEYGIIPTPRIAIRMANFFKCSIPYLLGESDDEYFLPSQKGETFEDRINLLCAENNTDHAKVNKECNFNRGYLTRWIKNHYIPRWEFLDILADHFHVSIDFLLGRTDDRN
;
A
#
# COMPACT_ATOMS: atom_id res chain seq x y z
N MET A 1 3.58 -11.54 -11.28
CA MET A 1 2.57 -10.46 -11.16
C MET A 1 1.24 -11.13 -10.94
N SER A 2 0.59 -10.86 -9.82
CA SER A 2 -0.75 -11.35 -9.52
C SER A 2 -1.78 -10.53 -10.29
N ILE A 3 -2.80 -11.22 -10.80
CA ILE A 3 -3.94 -10.61 -11.50
C ILE A 3 -5.15 -10.74 -10.59
N SER A 4 -5.92 -9.65 -10.41
CA SER A 4 -7.14 -9.64 -9.62
C SER A 4 -8.27 -8.97 -10.38
N VAL A 5 -9.37 -9.72 -10.57
CA VAL A 5 -10.60 -9.20 -11.19
C VAL A 5 -11.28 -8.19 -10.26
N LYS A 6 -11.23 -8.42 -8.94
CA LYS A 6 -11.80 -7.50 -7.95
C LYS A 6 -11.12 -6.13 -8.00
N PHE A 7 -9.78 -6.14 -7.99
CA PHE A 7 -8.96 -4.94 -8.16
C PHE A 7 -9.28 -4.23 -9.48
N LYS A 8 -9.34 -4.99 -10.59
CA LYS A 8 -9.66 -4.44 -11.91
C LYS A 8 -10.99 -3.69 -11.90
N ASN A 9 -12.04 -4.27 -11.34
CA ASN A 9 -13.35 -3.62 -11.29
C ASN A 9 -13.28 -2.35 -10.45
N ARG A 10 -12.75 -2.47 -9.22
CA ARG A 10 -12.65 -1.35 -8.27
C ARG A 10 -11.83 -0.17 -8.81
N ILE A 11 -10.69 -0.42 -9.46
CA ILE A 11 -9.89 0.68 -10.02
C ILE A 11 -10.57 1.33 -11.22
N ASN A 12 -11.34 0.58 -12.03
CA ASN A 12 -12.12 1.19 -13.11
C ASN A 12 -13.23 2.08 -12.55
N ASP A 13 -13.96 1.61 -11.53
CA ASP A 13 -15.01 2.38 -10.87
C ASP A 13 -14.46 3.70 -10.29
N LEU A 14 -13.37 3.63 -9.53
CA LEU A 14 -12.69 4.81 -8.97
C LEU A 14 -12.20 5.79 -10.04
N VAL A 15 -11.69 5.27 -11.17
CA VAL A 15 -11.23 6.11 -12.28
C VAL A 15 -12.41 6.82 -12.93
N ASP A 16 -13.52 6.12 -13.16
CA ASP A 16 -14.71 6.68 -13.80
C ASP A 16 -15.39 7.73 -12.91
N GLU A 17 -15.46 7.49 -11.60
CA GLU A 17 -15.93 8.50 -10.63
C GLU A 17 -15.11 9.79 -10.71
N VAL A 18 -13.78 9.68 -10.69
CA VAL A 18 -12.89 10.86 -10.74
C VAL A 18 -13.01 11.60 -12.07
N ILE A 19 -13.13 10.87 -13.17
CA ILE A 19 -13.33 11.47 -14.51
C ILE A 19 -14.63 12.25 -14.56
N ASN A 20 -15.72 11.66 -14.07
CA ASN A 20 -17.04 12.29 -14.09
C ASN A 20 -17.09 13.50 -13.15
N GLN A 21 -16.52 13.38 -11.95
CA GLN A 21 -16.51 14.47 -10.96
C GLN A 21 -15.64 15.66 -11.37
N ARG A 22 -14.46 15.40 -11.96
CA ARG A 22 -13.47 16.44 -12.28
C ARG A 22 -13.43 16.83 -13.76
N ASN A 23 -14.26 16.19 -14.59
CA ASN A 23 -14.27 16.34 -16.05
C ASN A 23 -12.88 16.19 -16.68
N LEU A 24 -12.14 15.15 -16.27
CA LEU A 24 -10.74 14.91 -16.66
C LEU A 24 -10.64 13.83 -17.75
N LYS A 25 -9.58 13.89 -18.56
CA LYS A 25 -9.23 12.82 -19.49
C LYS A 25 -8.45 11.71 -18.78
N ARG A 26 -8.73 10.44 -19.12
CA ARG A 26 -7.99 9.25 -18.64
C ARG A 26 -6.47 9.40 -18.79
N SER A 27 -6.01 9.98 -19.89
CA SER A 27 -4.58 10.20 -20.17
C SER A 27 -3.87 11.16 -19.22
N ALA A 28 -4.61 12.00 -18.48
CA ALA A 28 -4.05 12.91 -17.49
C ALA A 28 -3.81 12.23 -16.12
N LEU A 29 -4.52 11.14 -15.83
CA LEU A 29 -4.49 10.47 -14.52
C LEU A 29 -3.11 9.96 -14.12
N PRO A 30 -2.31 9.30 -14.99
CA PRO A 30 -0.98 8.82 -14.60
C PRO A 30 -0.09 9.93 -14.04
N LYS A 31 -0.11 11.12 -14.68
CA LYS A 31 0.68 12.28 -14.25
C LYS A 31 0.20 12.81 -12.90
N LEU A 32 -1.11 12.91 -12.70
CA LEU A 32 -1.70 13.37 -11.44
C LEU A 32 -1.42 12.42 -10.27
N MET A 33 -1.51 11.11 -10.54
CA MET A 33 -1.22 10.04 -9.58
C MET A 33 0.29 9.85 -9.36
N LYS A 34 1.14 10.46 -10.19
CA LYS A 34 2.60 10.25 -10.23
C LYS A 34 2.96 8.78 -10.47
N VAL A 35 2.22 8.09 -11.34
CA VAL A 35 2.50 6.71 -11.77
C VAL A 35 2.84 6.70 -13.26
N ASP A 36 3.58 5.69 -13.70
CA ASP A 36 3.84 5.49 -15.12
C ASP A 36 2.57 5.04 -15.85
N TYR A 37 2.49 5.36 -17.14
CA TYR A 37 1.33 5.05 -17.97
C TYR A 37 1.06 3.54 -18.02
N SER A 38 2.11 2.73 -18.18
CA SER A 38 2.01 1.27 -18.25
C SER A 38 1.38 0.67 -16.99
N SER A 39 1.74 1.15 -15.80
CA SER A 39 1.18 0.64 -14.54
C SER A 39 -0.31 0.91 -14.40
N LEU A 40 -0.78 2.10 -14.79
CA LEU A 40 -2.22 2.39 -14.78
C LEU A 40 -2.95 1.58 -15.84
N THR A 41 -2.44 1.51 -17.07
CA THR A 41 -3.04 0.74 -18.16
C THR A 41 -3.10 -0.74 -17.81
N ASN A 42 -2.03 -1.31 -17.26
CA ASN A 42 -1.99 -2.71 -16.85
C ASN A 42 -2.99 -3.04 -15.74
N ALA A 43 -3.17 -2.11 -14.80
CA ALA A 43 -4.17 -2.24 -13.75
C ALA A 43 -5.60 -2.20 -14.31
N LEU A 44 -5.90 -1.24 -15.20
CA LEU A 44 -7.24 -1.05 -15.77
C LEU A 44 -7.64 -2.15 -16.76
N GLU A 45 -6.73 -2.54 -17.65
CA GLU A 45 -7.03 -3.50 -18.73
C GLU A 45 -6.97 -4.94 -18.24
N TYR A 46 -5.93 -5.29 -17.46
CA TYR A 46 -5.63 -6.68 -17.10
C TYR A 46 -5.83 -6.99 -15.63
N GLY A 47 -6.05 -5.99 -14.76
CA GLY A 47 -6.13 -6.23 -13.32
C GLY A 47 -4.79 -6.63 -12.71
N ILE A 48 -3.67 -6.28 -13.34
CA ILE A 48 -2.33 -6.57 -12.81
C ILE A 48 -2.12 -5.73 -11.56
N ILE A 49 -1.92 -6.38 -10.41
CA ILE A 49 -1.66 -5.71 -9.15
C ILE A 49 -0.31 -4.99 -9.24
N PRO A 50 -0.26 -3.67 -9.04
CA PRO A 50 0.97 -2.91 -9.14
C PRO A 50 1.88 -3.17 -7.93
N THR A 51 3.13 -2.71 -8.02
CA THR A 51 4.04 -2.76 -6.85
C THR A 51 3.47 -1.93 -5.69
N PRO A 52 3.81 -2.25 -4.42
CA PRO A 52 3.33 -1.49 -3.26
C PRO A 52 3.54 0.02 -3.38
N ARG A 53 4.71 0.45 -3.88
CA ARG A 53 5.01 1.88 -4.11
C ARG A 53 4.03 2.57 -5.05
N ILE A 54 3.56 1.86 -6.08
CA ILE A 54 2.60 2.39 -7.06
C ILE A 54 1.19 2.32 -6.48
N ALA A 55 0.82 1.23 -5.81
CA ALA A 55 -0.47 1.11 -5.13
C ALA A 55 -0.68 2.22 -4.08
N ILE A 56 0.35 2.53 -3.28
CA ILE A 56 0.32 3.65 -2.32
C ILE A 56 -0.01 4.97 -3.03
N ARG A 57 0.61 5.23 -4.19
CA ARG A 57 0.35 6.44 -4.97
C ARG A 57 -1.08 6.47 -5.51
N MET A 58 -1.57 5.33 -6.01
CA MET A 58 -2.94 5.21 -6.49
C MET A 58 -3.94 5.43 -5.36
N ALA A 59 -3.78 4.74 -4.24
CA ALA A 59 -4.67 4.84 -3.10
C ALA A 59 -4.61 6.23 -2.44
N ASN A 60 -3.45 6.90 -2.40
CA ASN A 60 -3.34 8.29 -1.92
C ASN A 60 -4.07 9.27 -2.84
N PHE A 61 -4.06 9.03 -4.15
CA PHE A 61 -4.80 9.84 -5.11
C PHE A 61 -6.31 9.71 -4.94
N PHE A 62 -6.80 8.48 -4.77
CA PHE A 62 -8.22 8.18 -4.53
C PHE A 62 -8.66 8.43 -3.09
N LYS A 63 -7.71 8.66 -2.17
CA LYS A 63 -7.93 8.82 -0.73
C LYS A 63 -8.66 7.63 -0.08
N CYS A 64 -8.24 6.43 -0.45
CA CYS A 64 -8.78 5.19 0.12
C CYS A 64 -7.67 4.30 0.70
N SER A 65 -8.09 3.27 1.43
CA SER A 65 -7.22 2.22 1.96
C SER A 65 -6.71 1.30 0.82
N ILE A 66 -5.59 0.61 1.05
CA ILE A 66 -5.08 -0.41 0.11
C ILE A 66 -6.06 -1.57 -0.04
N PRO A 67 -6.62 -2.16 1.04
CA PRO A 67 -7.60 -3.24 0.91
C PRO A 67 -8.83 -2.81 0.11
N TYR A 68 -9.31 -1.58 0.31
CA TYR A 68 -10.39 -1.05 -0.51
C TYR A 68 -9.96 -0.91 -1.98
N LEU A 69 -8.79 -0.33 -2.26
CA LEU A 69 -8.29 -0.22 -3.63
C LEU A 69 -8.20 -1.58 -4.32
N LEU A 70 -7.66 -2.60 -3.64
CA LEU A 70 -7.45 -3.95 -4.17
C LEU A 70 -8.75 -4.77 -4.31
N GLY A 71 -9.88 -4.25 -3.82
CA GLY A 71 -11.17 -4.94 -3.81
C GLY A 71 -11.23 -6.08 -2.80
N GLU A 72 -10.44 -5.98 -1.73
CA GLU A 72 -10.41 -6.93 -0.61
C GLU A 72 -11.37 -6.52 0.51
N SER A 73 -11.70 -5.23 0.58
CA SER A 73 -12.68 -4.65 1.49
C SER A 73 -13.67 -3.76 0.73
N ASP A 74 -14.90 -3.71 1.24
CA ASP A 74 -15.94 -2.77 0.82
C ASP A 74 -16.04 -1.56 1.75
N ASP A 75 -15.13 -1.44 2.72
CA ASP A 75 -15.04 -0.28 3.59
C ASP A 75 -14.42 0.92 2.86
N GLU A 76 -15.29 1.89 2.54
CA GLU A 76 -14.91 3.15 1.91
C GLU A 76 -14.22 4.12 2.90
N TYR A 77 -14.32 3.87 4.21
CA TYR A 77 -13.74 4.74 5.21
C TYR A 77 -12.21 4.66 5.18
N PHE A 78 -11.57 5.83 5.07
CA PHE A 78 -10.13 5.94 5.19
C PHE A 78 -9.73 7.31 5.75
N LEU A 79 -9.08 7.30 6.91
CA LEU A 79 -8.52 8.49 7.52
C LEU A 79 -7.00 8.50 7.34
N PRO A 80 -6.43 9.42 6.54
CA PRO A 80 -4.99 9.49 6.37
C PRO A 80 -4.29 9.97 7.65
N SER A 81 -3.07 9.48 7.88
CA SER A 81 -2.21 9.96 8.97
C SER A 81 -1.99 11.48 8.85
N GLN A 82 -2.02 12.16 9.99
CA GLN A 82 -1.74 13.59 10.08
C GLN A 82 -0.24 13.91 10.12
N LYS A 83 0.57 12.94 10.58
CA LYS A 83 2.01 13.12 10.81
C LYS A 83 2.85 12.74 9.59
N GLY A 84 2.31 11.93 8.69
CA GLY A 84 3.02 11.47 7.50
C GLY A 84 4.16 10.52 7.86
N GLU A 85 3.92 9.57 8.76
CA GLU A 85 4.88 8.53 9.09
C GLU A 85 5.29 7.73 7.85
N THR A 86 6.51 7.22 7.88
CA THR A 86 7.01 6.29 6.88
C THR A 86 6.90 4.85 7.36
N PHE A 87 7.09 3.92 6.43
CA PHE A 87 7.25 2.49 6.76
C PHE A 87 8.33 2.24 7.82
N GLU A 88 9.44 2.99 7.76
CA GLU A 88 10.52 2.88 8.74
C GLU A 88 10.06 3.33 10.14
N ASP A 89 9.38 4.47 10.22
CA ASP A 89 8.88 5.00 11.50
C ASP A 89 7.92 4.02 12.16
N ARG A 90 7.02 3.42 11.37
CA ARG A 90 6.03 2.46 11.85
C ARG A 90 6.66 1.15 12.30
N ILE A 91 7.63 0.61 11.55
CA ILE A 91 8.36 -0.59 12.00
C ILE A 91 9.13 -0.31 13.30
N ASN A 92 9.82 0.82 13.40
CA ASN A 92 10.57 1.17 14.61
C ASN A 92 9.65 1.34 15.82
N LEU A 93 8.48 1.98 15.62
CA LEU A 93 7.44 2.09 16.64
C LEU A 93 6.96 0.71 17.10
N LEU A 94 6.57 -0.16 16.17
CA LEU A 94 6.07 -1.50 16.47
C LEU A 94 7.13 -2.38 17.15
N CYS A 95 8.40 -2.23 16.78
CA CYS A 95 9.49 -2.93 17.45
C CYS A 95 9.64 -2.47 18.91
N ALA A 96 9.56 -1.16 19.16
CA ALA A 96 9.66 -0.59 20.50
C ALA A 96 8.47 -1.03 21.39
N GLU A 97 7.25 -1.03 20.86
CA GLU A 97 6.05 -1.46 21.59
C GLU A 97 6.09 -2.94 21.98
N ASN A 98 6.61 -3.79 21.10
CA ASN A 98 6.70 -5.23 21.32
C ASN A 98 7.99 -5.67 22.03
N ASN A 99 8.83 -4.74 22.48
CA ASN A 99 10.15 -5.01 23.08
C ASN A 99 10.98 -5.99 22.21
N THR A 100 10.98 -5.77 20.90
CA THR A 100 11.68 -6.59 19.91
C THR A 100 12.65 -5.75 19.10
N ASP A 101 13.55 -6.42 18.37
CA ASP A 101 14.50 -5.79 17.48
C ASP A 101 14.32 -6.29 16.03
N HIS A 102 14.96 -5.61 15.07
CA HIS A 102 14.81 -5.97 13.66
C HIS A 102 15.30 -7.40 13.36
N ALA A 103 16.28 -7.91 14.11
CA ALA A 103 16.83 -9.24 13.90
C ALA A 103 15.87 -10.32 14.39
N LYS A 104 15.20 -10.08 15.52
CA LYS A 104 14.16 -10.93 16.08
C LYS A 104 12.93 -10.95 15.19
N VAL A 105 12.46 -9.79 14.71
CA VAL A 105 11.35 -9.74 13.73
C VAL A 105 11.70 -10.48 12.45
N ASN A 106 12.92 -10.34 11.91
CA ASN A 106 13.35 -11.15 10.76
C ASN A 106 13.25 -12.66 11.06
N LYS A 107 13.64 -13.09 12.26
CA LYS A 107 13.58 -14.51 12.64
C LYS A 107 12.13 -14.99 12.80
N GLU A 108 11.28 -14.20 13.46
CA GLU A 108 9.88 -14.52 13.72
C GLU A 108 9.04 -14.55 12.44
N CYS A 109 9.30 -13.63 11.52
CA CYS A 109 8.67 -13.58 10.19
C CYS A 109 9.33 -14.53 9.17
N ASN A 110 10.33 -15.31 9.57
CA ASN A 110 11.10 -16.20 8.70
C ASN A 110 11.72 -15.50 7.47
N PHE A 111 12.19 -14.27 7.66
CA PHE A 111 12.92 -13.51 6.65
C PHE A 111 14.41 -13.82 6.70
N ASN A 112 15.06 -13.66 5.55
CA ASN A 112 16.51 -13.72 5.47
C ASN A 112 17.15 -12.68 6.40
N ARG A 113 18.24 -13.08 7.06
CA ARG A 113 18.90 -12.24 8.06
C ARG A 113 19.24 -10.86 7.50
N GLY A 114 18.76 -9.82 8.18
CA GLY A 114 19.04 -8.42 7.84
C GLY A 114 18.15 -7.84 6.73
N TYR A 115 17.13 -8.54 6.25
CA TYR A 115 16.17 -7.99 5.28
C TYR A 115 15.48 -6.75 5.81
N LEU A 116 14.85 -6.84 6.99
CA LEU A 116 14.14 -5.70 7.59
C LEU A 116 15.07 -4.49 7.78
N THR A 117 16.27 -4.70 8.33
CA THR A 117 17.28 -3.65 8.50
C THR A 117 17.71 -3.04 7.15
N ARG A 118 17.85 -3.87 6.10
CA ARG A 118 18.18 -3.39 4.75
C ARG A 118 17.03 -2.57 4.16
N TRP A 119 15.78 -2.95 4.39
CA TRP A 119 14.63 -2.21 3.89
C TRP A 119 14.54 -0.84 4.55
N ILE A 120 14.66 -0.80 5.87
CA ILE A 120 14.68 0.44 6.67
C ILE A 120 15.81 1.36 6.22
N LYS A 121 17.06 0.86 6.24
CA LYS A 121 18.25 1.68 5.90
C LYS A 121 18.21 2.26 4.49
N ASN A 122 17.57 1.58 3.54
CA ASN A 122 17.50 2.04 2.15
C ASN A 122 16.16 2.70 1.80
N HIS A 123 15.30 2.98 2.79
CA HIS A 123 13.94 3.48 2.60
C HIS A 123 13.15 2.69 1.53
N TYR A 124 13.31 1.37 1.56
CA TYR A 124 12.74 0.46 0.59
C TYR A 124 11.47 -0.17 1.13
N ILE A 125 10.39 -0.06 0.35
CA ILE A 125 9.13 -0.75 0.64
C ILE A 125 9.22 -2.16 0.04
N PRO A 126 9.08 -3.22 0.85
CA PRO A 126 9.16 -4.59 0.37
C PRO A 126 7.94 -4.98 -0.48
N ARG A 127 7.96 -6.18 -1.06
CA ARG A 127 6.83 -6.71 -1.87
C ARG A 127 5.64 -7.05 -0.97
N TRP A 128 4.45 -7.17 -1.58
CA TRP A 128 3.19 -7.53 -0.91
C TRP A 128 3.33 -8.68 0.09
N GLU A 129 3.87 -9.82 -0.36
CA GLU A 129 4.10 -11.01 0.49
C GLU A 129 4.78 -10.69 1.83
N PHE A 130 5.75 -9.79 1.85
CA PHE A 130 6.47 -9.41 3.07
C PHE A 130 5.70 -8.39 3.91
N LEU A 131 4.94 -7.50 3.25
CA LEU A 131 4.06 -6.54 3.94
C LEU A 131 2.94 -7.28 4.66
N ASP A 132 2.34 -8.28 4.01
CA ASP A 132 1.27 -9.11 4.57
C ASP A 132 1.78 -9.85 5.81
N ILE A 133 2.95 -10.50 5.72
CA ILE A 133 3.56 -11.19 6.87
C ILE A 133 3.86 -10.22 8.03
N LEU A 134 4.35 -9.01 7.74
CA LEU A 134 4.64 -8.01 8.76
C LEU A 134 3.36 -7.48 9.41
N ALA A 135 2.33 -7.20 8.61
CA ALA A 135 1.02 -6.75 9.07
C ALA A 135 0.37 -7.79 9.99
N ASP A 136 0.40 -9.07 9.58
CA ASP A 136 -0.10 -10.19 10.37
C ASP A 136 0.69 -10.38 11.66
N HIS A 137 2.02 -10.30 11.61
CA HIS A 137 2.90 -10.47 12.78
C HIS A 137 2.66 -9.39 13.84
N PHE A 138 2.44 -8.14 13.41
CA PHE A 138 2.19 -7.02 14.32
C PHE A 138 0.72 -6.78 14.62
N HIS A 139 -0.19 -7.56 14.00
CA HIS A 139 -1.64 -7.39 14.09
C HIS A 139 -2.09 -5.95 13.78
N VAL A 140 -1.62 -5.42 12.64
CA VAL A 140 -1.97 -4.08 12.15
C VAL A 140 -2.34 -4.12 10.67
N SER A 141 -3.08 -3.11 10.21
CA SER A 141 -3.41 -2.92 8.80
C SER A 141 -2.16 -2.59 7.98
N ILE A 142 -2.18 -2.97 6.71
CA ILE A 142 -1.10 -2.63 5.77
C ILE A 142 -0.98 -1.11 5.61
N ASP A 143 -2.09 -0.38 5.65
CA ASP A 143 -2.08 1.08 5.60
C ASP A 143 -1.40 1.69 6.83
N PHE A 144 -1.62 1.15 8.03
CA PHE A 144 -0.89 1.58 9.24
C PHE A 144 0.61 1.31 9.09
N LEU A 145 0.96 0.08 8.68
CA LEU A 145 2.34 -0.36 8.51
C LEU A 145 3.11 0.53 7.53
N LEU A 146 2.45 0.96 6.45
CA LEU A 146 3.02 1.85 5.44
C LEU A 146 2.97 3.34 5.82
N GLY A 147 2.46 3.67 7.02
CA GLY A 147 2.36 5.04 7.53
C GLY A 147 1.26 5.88 6.87
N ARG A 148 0.30 5.24 6.22
CA ARG A 148 -0.79 5.91 5.50
C ARG A 148 -1.94 6.31 6.41
N THR A 149 -2.15 5.62 7.52
CA THR A 149 -3.17 5.93 8.52
C THR A 149 -2.61 5.79 9.93
N ASP A 150 -3.26 6.45 10.89
CA ASP A 150 -3.05 6.28 12.33
C ASP A 150 -3.98 5.20 12.92
N ASP A 151 -4.96 4.73 12.15
CA ASP A 151 -5.80 3.60 12.54
C ASP A 151 -5.04 2.28 12.39
N ARG A 152 -5.04 1.45 13.44
CA ARG A 152 -4.28 0.20 13.43
C ARG A 152 -5.00 -0.91 12.67
N ASN A 153 -6.31 -0.84 12.46
CA ASN A 153 -7.09 -1.91 11.84
C ASN A 153 -7.87 -1.43 10.63
#